data_AF-A0A660YKU5-F1
#
_entry.id   AF-A0A660YKU5-F1
#
_cell.length_a   1.000
_cell.length_b   1.000
_cell.length_c   1.000
_cell.angle_alpha   90.00
_cell.angle_beta   90.00
_cell.angle_gamma   90.00
#
_symmetry.space_group_name_H-M   'P 1'
#
loop_
_entity.id
_entity.type
_entity.pdbx_description
1 polymer ?
#
loop_
_entity_poly.entity_id
_entity_poly.type
_entity_poly.pdbx_seq_one_letter_code
_entity_poly.pdbx_strand_id
1 'polypeptide(L)'
;MRRKNIIIALCFLCLSILTTLNLLRHVNKIQKLSTNYDEIKLKYDKMIGSIIGRKITSLQKVIDSNPAIRKKYIIGLCTGNDCSACDRIFYKILKDIIKANKELSLYVIMTNRDAREDIEMFEFNYPEMIFPDPYQYVRKELNFIARPSIVVIDSLFKVNAAYIIDVRLINDDKYNIIVKEIVG
;
A
#
# COMPACT_ATOMS: atom_id res chain seq x y z
N MET A 1 34.09 -56.40 -5.65
CA MET A 1 33.31 -55.58 -4.68
C MET A 1 33.82 -54.15 -4.52
N ARG A 2 35.14 -53.89 -4.37
CA ARG A 2 35.70 -52.53 -4.15
C ARG A 2 35.29 -51.45 -5.17
N ARG A 3 35.27 -51.74 -6.47
CA ARG A 3 34.90 -50.76 -7.52
C ARG A 3 33.44 -50.29 -7.43
N LYS A 4 32.50 -51.17 -7.06
CA LYS A 4 31.08 -50.82 -6.91
C LYS A 4 30.86 -49.85 -5.74
N ASN A 5 31.55 -50.07 -4.62
CA ASN A 5 31.46 -49.19 -3.44
C ASN A 5 32.03 -47.79 -3.71
N ILE A 6 33.09 -47.68 -4.54
CA ILE A 6 33.66 -46.38 -4.95
C ILE A 6 32.67 -45.60 -5.83
N ILE A 7 32.02 -46.26 -6.79
CA ILE A 7 31.02 -45.62 -7.66
C ILE A 7 29.83 -45.13 -6.83
N ILE A 8 29.34 -45.95 -5.90
CA ILE A 8 28.25 -45.57 -5.00
C ILE A 8 28.64 -44.36 -4.14
N ALA A 9 29.84 -44.35 -3.56
CA ALA A 9 30.34 -43.23 -2.76
C ALA A 9 30.46 -41.93 -3.58
N LEU A 10 30.93 -42.00 -4.83
CA LEU A 10 30.99 -40.86 -5.74
C LEU A 10 29.59 -40.34 -6.11
N CYS A 11 28.63 -41.24 -6.34
CA CYS A 11 27.24 -40.86 -6.58
C CYS A 11 26.64 -40.13 -5.37
N PHE A 12 26.87 -40.62 -4.14
CA PHE A 12 26.42 -39.94 -2.92
C PHE A 12 27.08 -38.56 -2.74
N LEU A 13 28.38 -38.45 -3.02
CA LEU A 13 29.09 -37.17 -2.96
C LEU A 13 28.50 -36.18 -3.98
N CYS A 14 28.31 -36.59 -5.23
CA CYS A 14 27.69 -35.76 -6.27
C CYS A 14 26.26 -35.33 -5.89
N LEU A 15 25.46 -36.25 -5.34
CA LEU A 15 24.10 -35.94 -4.89
C LEU A 15 24.12 -34.92 -3.75
N SER A 16 25.02 -35.08 -2.77
CA SER A 16 25.17 -34.15 -1.65
C SER A 16 25.54 -32.75 -2.15
N ILE A 17 26.53 -32.62 -3.04
CA ILE A 17 26.94 -31.35 -3.63
C ILE A 17 25.78 -30.67 -4.37
N LEU A 18 25.00 -31.44 -5.16
CA LEU A 18 23.85 -30.91 -5.89
C LEU A 18 22.75 -30.40 -4.93
N THR A 19 22.48 -31.13 -3.84
CA THR A 19 21.52 -30.68 -2.82
C THR A 19 21.99 -29.42 -2.10
N THR A 20 23.28 -29.32 -1.75
CA THR A 20 23.84 -28.13 -1.11
C THR A 20 23.79 -26.91 -2.03
N LEU A 21 24.10 -27.07 -3.32
CA LEU A 21 24.00 -26.00 -4.32
C LEU A 21 22.55 -25.51 -4.50
N ASN A 22 21.57 -26.41 -4.51
CA ASN A 22 20.15 -26.05 -4.58
C ASN A 22 19.69 -25.33 -3.31
N LEU A 23 20.14 -25.77 -2.14
CA LEU A 23 19.86 -25.10 -0.87
C LEU A 23 20.43 -23.68 -0.86
N LEU A 24 21.68 -23.51 -1.28
CA LEU A 24 22.36 -22.21 -1.36
C LEU A 24 21.64 -21.25 -2.31
N ARG A 25 21.16 -21.74 -3.47
CA ARG A 25 20.35 -20.96 -4.41
C ARG A 25 19.03 -20.50 -3.79
N HIS A 26 18.35 -21.39 -3.05
CA HIS A 26 17.12 -21.05 -2.35
C HIS A 26 17.35 -20.00 -1.26
N VAL A 27 18.37 -20.17 -0.43
CA VAL A 27 18.74 -19.21 0.63
C VAL A 27 19.06 -17.83 0.03
N ASN A 28 19.87 -17.78 -1.04
CA ASN A 28 20.21 -16.53 -1.72
C ASN A 28 18.97 -15.84 -2.33
N LYS A 29 18.01 -16.62 -2.86
CA LYS A 29 16.74 -16.06 -3.36
C LYS A 29 15.91 -15.44 -2.24
N ILE A 30 15.82 -16.12 -1.09
CA ILE A 30 15.09 -15.63 0.08
C ILE A 30 15.74 -14.36 0.63
N GLN A 31 17.07 -14.34 0.78
CA GLN A 31 17.79 -13.15 1.24
C GLN A 31 17.56 -11.95 0.32
N LYS A 32 17.67 -12.13 -1.01
CA LYS A 32 17.40 -11.04 -1.97
C LYS A 32 15.98 -10.48 -1.85
N LEU A 33 14.98 -11.34 -1.63
CA LEU A 33 13.60 -10.90 -1.41
C LEU A 33 13.44 -10.13 -0.11
N SER A 34 14.11 -10.56 0.97
CA SER A 34 14.13 -9.86 2.25
C SER A 34 14.77 -8.47 2.15
N THR A 35 15.95 -8.36 1.52
CA THR A 35 16.62 -7.07 1.34
C THR A 35 15.77 -6.09 0.55
N ASN A 36 15.10 -6.57 -0.51
CA ASN A 36 14.18 -5.75 -1.30
C ASN A 36 12.97 -5.28 -0.46
N TYR A 37 12.41 -6.16 0.38
CA TYR A 37 11.33 -5.80 1.32
C TYR A 37 11.77 -4.67 2.28
N ASP A 38 12.93 -4.83 2.93
CA ASP A 38 13.44 -3.86 3.91
C ASP A 38 13.75 -2.50 3.26
N GLU A 39 14.31 -2.51 2.05
CA GLU A 39 14.56 -1.28 1.27
C GLU A 39 13.27 -0.55 0.92
N ILE A 40 12.24 -1.27 0.45
CA ILE A 40 10.93 -0.68 0.11
C ILE A 40 10.25 -0.13 1.37
N LYS A 41 10.26 -0.90 2.45
CA LYS A 41 9.68 -0.48 3.73
C LYS A 41 10.36 0.79 4.23
N LEU A 42 11.69 0.83 4.28
CA LEU A 42 12.45 2.02 4.70
C LEU A 42 12.16 3.23 3.82
N LYS A 43 12.02 3.04 2.50
CA LYS A 43 11.64 4.09 1.56
C LYS A 43 10.26 4.67 1.90
N TYR A 44 9.27 3.82 2.17
CA TYR A 44 7.91 4.25 2.51
C TYR A 44 7.82 4.87 3.89
N ASP A 45 8.53 4.33 4.88
CA ASP A 45 8.58 4.92 6.23
C ASP A 45 9.17 6.33 6.19
N LYS A 46 10.23 6.56 5.40
CA LYS A 46 10.79 7.91 5.17
C LYS A 46 9.78 8.85 4.51
N MET A 47 9.04 8.37 3.51
CA MET A 47 8.01 9.18 2.85
C MET A 47 6.88 9.56 3.80
N ILE A 48 6.36 8.58 4.54
CA ILE A 48 5.32 8.80 5.55
C ILE A 48 5.83 9.80 6.60
N GLY A 49 7.02 9.57 7.18
CA GLY A 49 7.62 10.48 8.15
C GLY A 49 7.80 11.91 7.64
N SER A 50 8.06 12.08 6.33
CA SER A 50 8.20 13.41 5.71
C SER A 50 6.88 14.19 5.57
N ILE A 51 5.73 13.51 5.71
CA ILE A 51 4.41 14.15 5.56
C ILE A 51 3.63 14.29 6.86
N ILE A 52 3.94 13.50 7.90
CA ILE A 52 3.28 13.63 9.20
C ILE A 52 3.47 15.07 9.72
N GLY A 53 2.38 15.66 10.22
CA GLY A 53 2.33 17.03 10.72
C GLY A 53 2.25 18.11 9.64
N ARG A 54 2.45 17.79 8.35
CA ARG A 54 2.28 18.76 7.26
C ARG A 54 0.81 19.10 7.07
N LYS A 55 0.53 20.36 6.74
CA LYS A 55 -0.81 20.81 6.36
C LYS A 55 -1.02 20.58 4.87
N ILE A 56 -2.17 20.03 4.48
CA ILE A 56 -2.59 19.85 3.09
C ILE A 56 -3.44 21.04 2.68
N THR A 57 -2.93 21.85 1.75
CA THR A 57 -3.59 23.07 1.29
C THR A 57 -4.29 22.89 -0.06
N SER A 58 -3.79 21.95 -0.87
CA SER A 58 -4.30 21.69 -2.20
C SER A 58 -5.63 20.93 -2.24
N LEU A 59 -6.10 20.41 -1.09
CA LEU A 59 -7.37 19.69 -1.00
C LEU A 59 -8.55 20.53 -1.51
N GLN A 60 -8.53 21.84 -1.24
CA GLN A 60 -9.55 22.79 -1.69
C GLN A 60 -9.59 22.97 -3.21
N LYS A 61 -8.53 22.57 -3.94
CA LYS A 61 -8.52 22.59 -5.41
C LYS A 61 -9.20 21.37 -6.04
N VAL A 62 -9.49 20.36 -5.23
CA VAL A 62 -10.04 19.07 -5.67
C VAL A 62 -11.46 18.88 -5.13
N ILE A 63 -11.69 19.28 -3.89
CA ILE A 63 -12.97 19.13 -3.21
C ILE A 63 -13.62 20.51 -3.17
N ASP A 64 -14.59 20.72 -4.06
CA ASP A 64 -15.32 22.00 -4.22
C ASP A 64 -16.38 22.23 -3.14
N SER A 65 -16.37 21.42 -2.08
CA SER A 65 -17.28 21.55 -0.94
C SER A 65 -16.53 22.13 0.25
N ASN A 66 -17.16 23.10 0.92
CA ASN A 66 -16.71 23.57 2.23
C ASN A 66 -16.76 22.33 3.15
N PRO A 67 -15.62 21.73 3.53
CA PRO A 67 -15.64 20.46 4.23
C PRO A 67 -16.40 20.68 5.53
N ALA A 68 -17.56 20.02 5.65
CA ALA A 68 -18.37 20.07 6.84
C ALA A 68 -17.45 19.80 8.04
N ILE A 69 -17.56 20.62 9.10
CA ILE A 69 -16.72 20.58 10.29
C ILE A 69 -16.82 19.20 10.94
N ARG A 70 -16.03 18.24 10.46
CA ARG A 70 -15.92 16.88 10.98
C ARG A 70 -14.56 16.72 11.65
N LYS A 71 -14.51 15.88 12.67
CA LYS A 71 -13.34 15.74 13.55
C LYS A 71 -12.13 15.09 12.87
N LYS A 72 -12.35 14.27 11.84
CA LYS A 72 -11.31 13.48 11.17
C LYS A 72 -11.71 13.28 9.71
N TYR A 73 -10.77 13.56 8.80
CA TYR A 73 -10.94 13.27 7.38
C TYR A 73 -9.96 12.19 6.94
N ILE A 74 -10.40 11.38 5.99
CA ILE A 74 -9.57 10.36 5.36
C ILE A 74 -9.47 10.73 3.89
N ILE A 75 -8.26 10.79 3.39
CA ILE A 75 -7.96 10.99 1.98
C ILE A 75 -7.41 9.68 1.45
N GLY A 76 -8.21 8.98 0.65
CA GLY A 76 -7.73 7.86 -0.16
C GLY A 76 -7.16 8.39 -1.47
N LEU A 77 -5.85 8.27 -1.69
CA LEU A 77 -5.20 8.61 -2.95
C LEU A 77 -5.15 7.36 -3.82
N CYS A 78 -5.94 7.33 -4.89
CA CYS A 78 -5.87 6.27 -5.90
C CYS A 78 -4.96 6.71 -7.06
N THR A 79 -4.01 5.85 -7.45
CA THR A 79 -3.00 6.19 -8.46
C THR A 79 -3.26 5.59 -9.83
N GLY A 80 -4.05 4.52 -9.93
CA GLY A 80 -4.47 3.83 -11.17
C GLY A 80 -3.30 3.37 -12.04
N ASN A 81 -3.12 2.05 -12.20
CA ASN A 81 -2.26 1.35 -13.18
C ASN A 81 -0.96 0.69 -12.69
N ASP A 82 -0.46 0.95 -11.48
CA ASP A 82 0.85 0.40 -11.07
C ASP A 82 0.78 -0.90 -10.26
N CYS A 83 -0.38 -1.25 -9.67
CA CYS A 83 -0.58 -2.50 -8.93
C CYS A 83 -2.07 -2.77 -8.61
N SER A 84 -2.75 -3.52 -9.49
CA SER A 84 -4.16 -3.90 -9.29
C SER A 84 -4.44 -4.64 -7.98
N ALA A 85 -3.47 -5.42 -7.48
CA ALA A 85 -3.59 -6.08 -6.19
C ALA A 85 -3.52 -5.09 -5.02
N CYS A 86 -2.74 -4.01 -5.16
CA CYS A 86 -2.64 -2.94 -4.17
C CYS A 86 -3.94 -2.12 -4.17
N ASP A 87 -4.48 -1.80 -5.36
CA ASP A 87 -5.78 -1.13 -5.51
C ASP A 87 -6.90 -1.94 -4.85
N ARG A 88 -6.92 -3.27 -5.07
CA ARG A 88 -7.89 -4.17 -4.41
C ARG A 88 -7.84 -4.09 -2.88
N ILE A 89 -6.63 -4.13 -2.30
CA ILE A 89 -6.46 -4.00 -0.85
C ILE A 89 -6.89 -2.61 -0.38
N PHE A 90 -6.53 -1.56 -1.11
CA PHE A 90 -6.91 -0.18 -0.81
C PHE A 90 -8.44 -0.01 -0.75
N TYR A 91 -9.17 -0.42 -1.80
CA TYR A 91 -10.63 -0.34 -1.81
C TYR A 91 -11.28 -1.23 -0.73
N LYS A 92 -10.69 -2.39 -0.42
CA LYS A 92 -11.15 -3.23 0.70
C LYS A 92 -11.04 -2.50 2.04
N ILE A 93 -9.89 -1.88 2.33
CA ILE A 93 -9.68 -1.08 3.55
C ILE A 93 -10.70 0.06 3.63
N LEU A 94 -10.91 0.80 2.53
CA LEU A 94 -11.88 1.89 2.50
C LEU A 94 -13.30 1.42 2.80
N LYS A 95 -13.74 0.30 2.19
CA LYS A 95 -15.07 -0.28 2.45
C LYS A 95 -15.25 -0.63 3.93
N ASP A 96 -14.23 -1.21 4.57
CA ASP A 96 -14.32 -1.60 5.97
C ASP A 96 -14.28 -0.40 6.92
N ILE A 97 -13.51 0.65 6.60
CA ILE A 97 -13.56 1.93 7.32
C ILE A 97 -14.97 2.54 7.26
N ILE A 98 -15.58 2.60 6.08
CA ILE A 98 -16.93 3.17 5.88
C ILE A 98 -17.97 2.39 6.68
N LYS A 99 -17.88 1.05 6.68
CA LYS A 99 -18.77 0.18 7.45
C LYS A 99 -18.62 0.38 8.95
N ALA A 100 -17.39 0.56 9.42
CA ALA A 100 -17.07 0.65 10.83
C ALA A 100 -17.38 2.03 11.45
N ASN A 101 -17.30 3.13 10.69
CA ASN A 101 -17.55 4.47 11.24
C ASN A 101 -18.16 5.44 10.22
N LYS A 102 -19.47 5.71 10.39
CA LYS A 102 -20.26 6.60 9.53
C LYS A 102 -20.04 8.09 9.79
N GLU A 103 -19.35 8.47 10.87
CA GLU A 103 -19.13 9.87 11.23
C GLU A 103 -17.88 10.46 10.56
N LEU A 104 -17.01 9.62 9.99
CA LEU A 104 -15.81 10.05 9.27
C LEU A 104 -16.17 10.69 7.93
N SER A 105 -15.44 11.75 7.56
CA SER A 105 -15.47 12.27 6.18
C SER A 105 -14.40 11.56 5.37
N LEU A 106 -14.81 10.68 4.46
CA LEU A 106 -13.91 10.01 3.53
C LEU A 106 -13.96 10.70 2.16
N TYR A 107 -12.78 11.04 1.64
CA TYR A 107 -12.56 11.58 0.32
C TYR A 107 -11.61 10.65 -0.44
N VAL A 108 -12.09 10.04 -1.51
CA VAL A 108 -11.30 9.22 -2.42
C VAL A 108 -10.88 10.09 -3.59
N ILE A 109 -9.64 10.57 -3.55
CA ILE A 109 -9.04 11.41 -4.59
C ILE A 109 -8.41 10.51 -5.64
N MET A 110 -8.92 10.61 -6.86
CA MET A 110 -8.43 9.83 -7.99
C MET A 110 -7.47 10.65 -8.83
N THR A 111 -6.20 10.25 -8.82
CA THR A 111 -5.10 11.01 -9.44
C THR A 111 -4.81 10.60 -10.90
N ASN A 112 -5.54 9.60 -11.41
CA ASN A 112 -5.52 9.16 -12.80
C ASN A 112 -6.81 9.61 -13.52
N ARG A 113 -6.72 9.83 -14.83
CA ARG A 113 -7.82 10.31 -15.69
C ARG A 113 -8.93 9.26 -15.87
N ASP A 114 -8.63 7.97 -15.79
CA ASP A 114 -9.60 6.87 -16.03
C ASP A 114 -10.20 6.30 -14.74
N ALA A 115 -10.58 7.19 -13.83
CA ALA A 115 -11.17 6.87 -12.53
C ALA A 115 -12.40 5.93 -12.58
N ARG A 116 -13.16 5.96 -13.69
CA ARG A 116 -14.40 5.16 -13.84
C ARG A 116 -14.13 3.66 -13.90
N GLU A 117 -13.09 3.24 -14.60
CA GLU A 117 -12.78 1.81 -14.77
C GLU A 117 -12.41 1.16 -13.43
N ASP A 118 -11.63 1.85 -12.59
CA ASP A 118 -11.24 1.35 -11.26
C ASP A 118 -12.46 1.21 -10.33
N ILE A 119 -13.39 2.17 -10.36
CA ILE A 119 -14.59 2.14 -9.51
C ILE A 119 -15.48 0.93 -9.84
N GLU A 120 -15.70 0.70 -11.14
CA GLU A 120 -16.46 -0.44 -11.64
C GLU A 120 -15.73 -1.76 -11.34
N MET A 121 -14.41 -1.81 -11.57
CA MET A 121 -13.59 -2.99 -11.33
C MET A 121 -13.54 -3.42 -9.86
N PHE A 122 -13.55 -2.48 -8.92
CA PHE A 122 -13.44 -2.76 -7.48
C PHE A 122 -14.79 -2.66 -6.73
N GLU A 123 -15.90 -2.49 -7.45
CA GLU A 123 -17.27 -2.42 -6.91
C GLU A 123 -17.40 -1.39 -5.76
N PHE A 124 -16.79 -0.21 -5.91
CA PHE A 124 -16.80 0.82 -4.88
C PHE A 124 -18.04 1.72 -5.02
N ASN A 125 -19.16 1.27 -4.43
CA ASN A 125 -20.49 1.88 -4.55
C ASN A 125 -20.71 3.17 -3.72
N TYR A 126 -19.70 4.04 -3.62
CA TYR A 126 -19.78 5.32 -2.89
C TYR A 126 -19.34 6.49 -3.79
N PRO A 127 -20.04 6.75 -4.92
CA PRO A 127 -19.63 7.74 -5.91
C PRO A 127 -19.52 9.17 -5.35
N GLU A 128 -20.31 9.50 -4.32
CA GLU A 128 -20.29 10.80 -3.64
C GLU A 128 -19.00 11.07 -2.85
N MET A 129 -18.23 10.02 -2.55
CA MET A 129 -16.95 10.13 -1.86
C MET A 129 -15.79 10.29 -2.84
N ILE A 130 -16.03 10.29 -4.15
CA ILE A 130 -14.99 10.22 -5.17
C ILE A 130 -14.77 11.59 -5.82
N PHE A 131 -13.53 12.04 -5.83
CA PHE A 131 -13.13 13.34 -6.34
C PHE A 131 -11.99 13.19 -7.36
N PRO A 132 -12.20 13.60 -8.62
CA PRO A 132 -11.13 13.54 -9.62
C PRO A 132 -10.09 14.65 -9.36
N ASP A 133 -8.81 14.28 -9.39
CA ASP A 133 -7.66 15.20 -9.32
C ASP A 133 -6.74 14.97 -10.53
N PRO A 134 -7.18 15.34 -11.75
CA PRO A 134 -6.42 15.09 -12.98
C PRO A 134 -5.09 15.85 -13.04
N TYR A 135 -4.93 16.88 -12.20
CA TYR A 135 -3.70 17.67 -12.08
C TYR A 135 -2.78 17.18 -10.97
N GLN A 136 -3.23 16.20 -10.18
CA GLN A 136 -2.51 15.57 -9.09
C GLN A 136 -2.07 16.57 -8.02
N TYR A 137 -2.88 17.59 -7.73
CA TYR A 137 -2.55 18.64 -6.77
C TYR A 137 -2.20 18.08 -5.39
N VAL A 138 -3.03 17.18 -4.84
CA VAL A 138 -2.81 16.63 -3.49
C VAL A 138 -1.60 15.72 -3.46
N ARG A 139 -1.47 14.86 -4.47
CA ARG A 139 -0.34 13.93 -4.59
C ARG A 139 1.00 14.66 -4.74
N LYS A 140 1.05 15.72 -5.55
CA LYS A 140 2.26 16.55 -5.73
C LYS A 140 2.64 17.28 -4.45
N GLU A 141 1.68 17.88 -3.74
CA GLU A 141 1.96 18.56 -2.46
C GLU A 141 2.58 17.60 -1.44
N LEU A 142 2.05 16.38 -1.38
CA LEU A 142 2.50 15.37 -0.46
C LEU A 142 3.72 14.57 -0.96
N ASN A 143 4.21 14.82 -2.18
CA ASN A 143 5.34 14.13 -2.79
C ASN A 143 5.20 12.58 -2.81
N PHE A 144 3.98 12.06 -2.97
CA PHE A 144 3.74 10.61 -2.95
C PHE A 144 3.98 9.91 -4.29
N ILE A 145 4.54 8.71 -4.17
CA ILE A 145 4.80 7.74 -5.24
C ILE A 145 3.49 7.15 -5.76
N ALA A 146 3.56 6.52 -6.92
CA ALA A 146 2.49 5.88 -7.67
C ALA A 146 1.90 4.60 -7.02
N ARG A 147 1.69 4.63 -5.69
CA ARG A 147 0.99 3.58 -4.95
C ARG A 147 -0.28 4.16 -4.32
N PRO A 148 -1.36 3.38 -4.23
CA PRO A 148 -2.54 3.78 -3.48
C PRO A 148 -2.15 4.08 -2.04
N SER A 149 -2.71 5.14 -1.48
CA SER A 149 -2.31 5.62 -0.16
C SER A 149 -3.52 6.10 0.62
N ILE A 150 -3.50 5.95 1.94
CA ILE A 150 -4.52 6.49 2.83
C ILE A 150 -3.84 7.52 3.72
N VAL A 151 -4.33 8.74 3.72
CA VAL A 151 -3.84 9.84 4.55
C VAL A 151 -4.93 10.27 5.50
N VAL A 152 -4.64 10.27 6.79
CA VAL A 152 -5.56 10.70 7.85
C VAL A 152 -5.20 12.13 8.22
N ILE A 153 -6.16 13.03 8.13
CA ILE A 153 -5.97 14.43 8.48
C ILE A 153 -6.95 14.89 9.57
N ASP A 154 -6.52 15.85 10.37
CA ASP A 154 -7.34 16.50 11.38
C ASP A 154 -8.23 17.62 10.80
N SER A 155 -9.00 18.27 11.67
CA SER A 155 -9.85 19.41 11.32
C SER A 155 -9.08 20.65 10.81
N LEU A 156 -7.76 20.70 10.99
CA LEU A 156 -6.88 21.76 10.51
C LEU A 156 -6.13 21.37 9.22
N PHE A 157 -6.52 20.25 8.60
CA PHE A 157 -5.88 19.63 7.44
C PHE A 157 -4.43 19.21 7.67
N LYS A 158 -4.02 19.02 8.93
CA LYS A 158 -2.71 18.45 9.24
C LYS A 158 -2.77 16.94 9.18
N VAL A 159 -1.72 16.34 8.63
CA VAL A 159 -1.56 14.89 8.55
C VAL A 159 -1.24 14.32 9.92
N ASN A 160 -2.11 13.42 10.41
CA ASN A 160 -1.89 12.67 11.64
C ASN A 160 -1.27 11.30 11.37
N ALA A 161 -1.68 10.65 10.29
CA ALA A 161 -1.18 9.34 9.89
C ALA A 161 -1.22 9.19 8.37
N ALA A 162 -0.38 8.31 7.82
CA ALA A 162 -0.49 7.89 6.45
C ALA A 162 -0.02 6.46 6.25
N TYR A 163 -0.58 5.81 5.24
CA TYR A 163 -0.37 4.41 4.93
C TYR A 163 -0.20 4.28 3.41
N ILE A 164 0.94 3.75 2.98
CA ILE A 164 1.15 3.37 1.58
C ILE A 164 0.70 1.92 1.42
N ILE A 165 -0.21 1.67 0.48
CA ILE A 165 -0.76 0.33 0.22
C ILE A 165 0.11 -0.35 -0.83
N ASP A 166 0.86 -1.36 -0.39
CA ASP A 166 1.65 -2.23 -1.25
C ASP A 166 1.52 -3.67 -0.78
N VAL A 167 1.18 -4.58 -1.68
CA VAL A 167 0.94 -6.00 -1.38
C VAL A 167 2.15 -6.71 -0.76
N ARG A 168 3.35 -6.15 -0.95
CA ARG A 168 4.57 -6.69 -0.31
C ARG A 168 4.62 -6.36 1.18
N LEU A 169 3.92 -5.32 1.63
CA LEU A 169 3.97 -4.81 3.00
C LEU A 169 2.67 -5.02 3.79
N ILE A 170 1.52 -5.12 3.11
CA ILE A 170 0.21 -5.30 3.75
C ILE A 170 -0.14 -6.79 3.80
N ASN A 171 0.03 -7.40 4.97
CA ASN A 171 -0.56 -8.69 5.33
C ASN A 171 -1.86 -8.49 6.14
N ASP A 172 -2.55 -9.57 6.51
CA ASP A 172 -3.81 -9.51 7.24
C ASP A 172 -3.67 -8.80 8.60
N ASP A 173 -2.56 -8.99 9.31
CA ASP A 173 -2.32 -8.28 10.58
C ASP A 173 -2.20 -6.77 10.36
N LYS A 174 -1.41 -6.35 9.36
CA LYS A 174 -1.21 -4.93 9.05
C LYS A 174 -2.49 -4.29 8.54
N TYR A 175 -3.27 -5.01 7.74
CA TYR A 175 -4.60 -4.61 7.32
C TYR A 175 -5.50 -4.27 8.52
N ASN A 176 -5.61 -5.20 9.48
CA ASN A 176 -6.46 -5.02 10.66
C ASN A 176 -5.98 -3.85 11.53
N ILE A 177 -4.67 -3.67 11.66
CA ILE A 177 -4.08 -2.53 12.37
C ILE A 177 -4.49 -1.21 11.72
N ILE A 178 -4.38 -1.09 10.39
CA ILE A 178 -4.75 0.13 9.67
C ILE A 178 -6.21 0.49 9.90
N VAL A 179 -7.12 -0.47 9.73
CA VAL A 179 -8.56 -0.25 9.93
C VAL A 179 -8.83 0.21 11.36
N LYS A 180 -8.25 -0.48 12.36
CA LYS A 180 -8.42 -0.15 13.78
C LYS A 180 -7.90 1.26 14.12
N GLU A 181 -6.69 1.62 13.69
CA GLU A 181 -6.11 2.94 13.95
C GLU A 181 -6.91 4.08 13.31
N ILE A 182 -7.50 3.82 12.15
CA ILE A 182 -8.31 4.81 11.44
C ILE A 182 -9.69 4.97 12.11
N VAL A 183 -10.30 3.87 12.54
CA VAL A 183 -11.66 3.89 13.12
C VAL A 183 -11.66 4.37 14.57
N GLY A 184 -10.61 4.04 15.35
CA GLY A 184 -10.54 4.28 16.79
C GLY A 184 -10.96 3.05 17.59
#